data_AF-T0NDU8-F1
#
_entry.id   AF-T0NDU8-F1
#
_cell.length_a   1.000
_cell.length_b   1.000
_cell.length_c   1.000
_cell.angle_alpha   90.00
_cell.angle_beta   90.00
_cell.angle_gamma   90.00
#
_symmetry.space_group_name_H-M   'P 1'
#
loop_
_entity.id
_entity.type
_entity.pdbx_description
1 polymer ?
#
loop_
_entity_poly.entity_id
_entity_poly.type
_entity_poly.pdbx_seq_one_letter_code
_entity_poly.pdbx_strand_id
1 'polypeptide(L)'
;MDEAVIYNNIGVFYLEKDELDESLKAFSKSETIRMEYDEEYLSHTIIDKSRVYIKRGLYTEAIILLKLGVDLATRYNDNNYLLRGYYLLIDIYEKLDKHKDVEDIYFKILGIVEKVNNSCEKMKVYLSLTEYYIKQNNMEKALKYLEESKKNNRCS
;
A
#
# COMPACT_ATOMS: atom_id res chain seq x y z
N MET A 1 -11.26 -5.88 20.45
CA MET A 1 -10.77 -4.55 20.02
C MET A 1 -9.33 -4.28 20.38
N ASP A 2 -8.99 -3.78 21.57
CA ASP A 2 -7.62 -3.29 21.83
C ASP A 2 -6.52 -4.35 21.73
N GLU A 3 -6.86 -5.60 22.10
CA GLU A 3 -5.92 -6.72 22.02
C GLU A 3 -5.46 -7.00 20.57
N ALA A 4 -6.34 -6.86 19.58
CA ALA A 4 -5.97 -7.01 18.18
C ALA A 4 -4.97 -5.94 17.73
N VAL A 5 -5.17 -4.70 18.17
CA VAL A 5 -4.28 -3.57 17.88
C VAL A 5 -2.92 -3.79 18.54
N ILE A 6 -2.90 -4.25 19.79
CA ILE A 6 -1.66 -4.59 20.51
C ILE A 6 -0.88 -5.67 19.75
N TYR A 7 -1.52 -6.78 19.37
CA TYR A 7 -0.85 -7.84 18.61
C TYR A 7 -0.38 -7.37 17.23
N ASN A 8 -1.14 -6.50 16.54
CA ASN A 8 -0.70 -5.93 15.27
C ASN A 8 0.59 -5.12 15.46
N ASN A 9 0.63 -4.27 16.49
CA ASN A 9 1.79 -3.45 16.80
C ASN A 9 3.00 -4.29 17.25
N ILE A 10 2.78 -5.38 17.98
CA ILE A 10 3.82 -6.37 18.30
C ILE A 10 4.35 -7.02 17.01
N GLY A 11 3.47 -7.37 16.08
CA GLY A 11 3.84 -7.89 14.75
C GLY A 11 4.73 -6.93 13.98
N VAL A 12 4.36 -5.64 13.96
CA VAL A 12 5.18 -4.58 13.35
C VAL A 12 6.51 -4.43 14.08
N PHE A 13 6.52 -4.42 15.42
CA PHE A 13 7.75 -4.32 16.20
C PHE A 13 8.75 -5.43 15.85
N TYR A 14 8.32 -6.70 15.82
CA TYR A 14 9.19 -7.81 15.45
C TYR A 14 9.61 -7.76 13.97
N LEU A 15 8.75 -7.28 13.08
CA LEU A 15 9.09 -7.07 11.67
C LEU A 15 10.23 -6.04 11.51
N GLU A 16 10.19 -4.93 12.25
CA GLU A 16 11.27 -3.92 12.23
C GLU A 16 12.57 -4.44 12.85
N LYS A 17 12.48 -5.41 13.78
CA LYS A 17 13.64 -6.14 14.34
C LYS A 17 14.17 -7.26 13.44
N ASP A 18 13.53 -7.51 12.30
CA ASP A 18 13.82 -8.63 11.40
C ASP A 18 13.55 -10.02 12.00
N GLU A 19 12.78 -10.08 13.09
CA GLU A 19 12.32 -11.31 13.75
C GLU A 19 11.02 -11.80 13.08
N LEU A 20 11.16 -12.29 11.85
CA LEU A 20 10.02 -12.51 10.96
C LEU A 20 9.02 -13.59 11.43
N ASP A 21 9.48 -14.62 12.14
CA ASP A 21 8.58 -15.67 12.65
C ASP A 21 7.74 -15.18 13.84
N GLU A 22 8.33 -14.41 14.76
CA GLU A 22 7.59 -13.80 15.87
C GLU A 22 6.61 -12.74 15.37
N SER A 23 7.01 -12.00 14.34
CA SER A 23 6.11 -11.09 13.63
C SER A 23 4.87 -11.80 13.08
N LEU A 24 5.04 -12.94 12.39
CA LEU A 24 3.92 -13.72 11.85
C LEU A 24 3.01 -14.28 12.95
N LYS A 25 3.58 -14.74 14.08
CA LYS A 25 2.79 -15.22 15.22
C LYS A 25 1.91 -14.11 15.78
N ALA A 26 2.46 -12.92 15.97
CA ALA A 26 1.72 -11.77 16.49
C ALA A 26 0.64 -11.29 15.50
N PHE A 27 0.97 -11.17 14.21
CA PHE A 27 -0.04 -10.84 13.19
C PHE A 27 -1.15 -11.87 13.11
N SER A 28 -0.85 -13.18 13.22
CA SER A 28 -1.88 -14.22 13.16
C SER A 28 -2.84 -14.14 14.35
N LYS A 29 -2.36 -13.78 15.55
CA LYS A 29 -3.24 -13.51 16.70
C LYS A 29 -4.15 -12.30 16.45
N SER A 30 -3.59 -11.20 15.94
CA SER A 30 -4.36 -10.01 15.57
C SER A 30 -5.43 -10.33 14.50
N GLU A 31 -5.05 -11.11 13.50
CA GLU A 31 -5.92 -11.54 12.40
C GLU A 31 -7.11 -12.34 12.90
N THR A 32 -6.88 -13.35 13.74
CA THR A 32 -7.95 -14.17 14.36
C THR A 32 -8.95 -13.31 15.14
N ILE A 33 -8.45 -12.39 15.98
CA ILE A 33 -9.33 -11.53 16.79
C ILE A 33 -10.16 -10.61 15.88
N ARG A 34 -9.55 -10.03 14.83
CA ARG A 34 -10.26 -9.12 13.92
C ARG A 34 -11.28 -9.82 13.05
N MET A 35 -10.99 -11.04 12.60
CA MET A 35 -11.97 -11.85 11.87
C MET A 35 -13.25 -12.11 12.68
N GLU A 36 -13.14 -12.22 14.00
CA GLU A 36 -14.27 -12.53 14.87
C GLU A 36 -15.00 -11.27 15.39
N TYR A 37 -14.26 -10.21 15.70
CA TYR A 37 -14.81 -9.06 16.42
C TYR A 37 -14.70 -7.72 15.68
N ASP A 38 -13.72 -7.54 14.79
CA ASP A 38 -13.30 -6.23 14.26
C ASP A 38 -12.96 -6.28 12.75
N GLU A 39 -13.84 -6.89 11.94
CA GLU A 39 -13.57 -7.19 10.52
C GLU A 39 -13.20 -5.93 9.71
N GLU A 40 -13.76 -4.77 10.08
CA GLU A 40 -13.50 -3.49 9.41
C GLU A 40 -12.01 -3.08 9.44
N TYR A 41 -11.29 -3.51 10.47
CA TYR A 41 -9.86 -3.24 10.64
C TYR A 41 -8.96 -4.40 10.21
N LEU A 42 -9.52 -5.53 9.77
CA LEU A 42 -8.77 -6.71 9.34
C LEU A 42 -7.74 -6.38 8.25
N SER A 43 -8.07 -5.43 7.37
CA SER A 43 -7.18 -4.93 6.33
C SER A 43 -5.82 -4.47 6.87
N HIS A 44 -5.76 -3.87 8.07
CA HIS A 44 -4.48 -3.38 8.59
C HIS A 44 -3.52 -4.52 8.88
N THR A 45 -4.04 -5.59 9.51
CA THR A 45 -3.24 -6.76 9.87
C THR A 45 -2.78 -7.50 8.63
N ILE A 46 -3.67 -7.70 7.65
CA ILE A 46 -3.33 -8.39 6.41
C ILE A 46 -2.26 -7.61 5.62
N ILE A 47 -2.40 -6.29 5.51
CA ILE A 47 -1.45 -5.44 4.80
C ILE A 47 -0.11 -5.39 5.55
N ASP A 48 -0.09 -5.24 6.87
CA ASP A 48 1.15 -5.25 7.65
C ASP A 48 1.84 -6.62 7.60
N LYS A 49 1.09 -7.72 7.72
CA LYS A 49 1.59 -9.10 7.60
C LYS A 49 2.21 -9.37 6.23
N SER A 50 1.67 -8.80 5.16
CA SER A 50 2.25 -8.93 3.80
C SER A 50 3.71 -8.47 3.73
N ARG A 51 4.09 -7.45 4.53
CA ARG A 51 5.46 -6.91 4.58
C ARG A 51 6.48 -7.95 5.05
N VAL A 52 6.07 -8.93 5.86
CA VAL A 52 6.93 -10.06 6.25
C VAL A 52 7.32 -10.88 5.01
N TYR A 53 6.34 -11.19 4.15
CA TYR A 53 6.58 -11.94 2.92
C TYR A 53 7.40 -11.12 1.91
N ILE A 54 7.20 -9.80 1.83
CA ILE A 54 8.05 -8.89 1.04
C ILE A 54 9.50 -8.98 1.50
N LYS A 55 9.76 -8.92 2.82
CA LYS A 55 11.11 -9.05 3.38
C LYS A 55 11.76 -10.40 3.09
N ARG A 56 10.97 -11.47 3.02
CA ARG A 56 11.45 -12.82 2.63
C ARG A 56 11.66 -13.00 1.13
N GLY A 57 11.31 -12.00 0.30
CA GLY A 57 11.30 -12.15 -1.16
C GLY A 57 10.16 -13.03 -1.70
N LEU A 58 9.19 -13.38 -0.86
CA LEU A 58 8.03 -14.19 -1.21
C LEU A 58 6.93 -13.31 -1.81
N TYR A 59 7.19 -12.80 -3.01
CA TYR A 59 6.34 -11.78 -3.65
C TYR A 59 4.96 -12.30 -4.06
N THR A 60 4.83 -13.57 -4.45
CA THR A 60 3.52 -14.14 -4.79
C THR A 60 2.58 -14.12 -3.59
N GLU A 61 3.05 -14.58 -2.44
CA GLU A 61 2.32 -14.60 -1.18
C GLU A 61 1.99 -13.18 -0.70
N ALA A 62 2.97 -12.27 -0.80
CA ALA A 62 2.74 -10.86 -0.48
C ALA A 62 1.65 -10.22 -1.34
N ILE A 63 1.65 -10.46 -2.66
CA ILE A 63 0.63 -9.93 -3.59
C ILE A 63 -0.76 -10.47 -3.24
N ILE A 64 -0.88 -11.76 -2.90
CA ILE A 64 -2.16 -12.36 -2.51
C ILE A 64 -2.71 -11.65 -1.27
N LEU A 65 -1.90 -11.47 -0.22
CA LEU A 65 -2.31 -10.78 0.99
C LEU A 65 -2.64 -9.31 0.73
N LEU A 66 -1.83 -8.60 -0.05
CA LEU A 66 -2.08 -7.20 -0.38
C LEU A 66 -3.38 -7.01 -1.15
N LYS A 67 -3.70 -7.87 -2.12
CA LYS A 67 -4.98 -7.81 -2.85
C LYS A 67 -6.17 -8.02 -1.91
N LEU A 68 -6.10 -9.02 -1.03
CA LEU A 68 -7.13 -9.24 0.00
C LEU A 68 -7.28 -8.01 0.92
N GLY A 69 -6.18 -7.46 1.41
CA GLY A 69 -6.18 -6.29 2.28
C GLY A 69 -6.73 -5.04 1.59
N VAL A 70 -6.40 -4.82 0.31
CA VAL A 70 -6.93 -3.73 -0.53
C VAL A 70 -8.44 -3.88 -0.73
N ASP A 71 -8.92 -5.10 -0.99
CA ASP A 71 -10.36 -5.36 -1.16
C ASP A 71 -11.13 -5.08 0.14
N LEU A 72 -10.58 -5.49 1.30
CA LEU A 72 -11.13 -5.18 2.61
C LEU A 72 -11.11 -3.68 2.91
N ALA A 73 -9.98 -3.00 2.71
CA ALA A 73 -9.87 -1.56 2.92
C ALA A 73 -10.85 -0.78 2.03
N THR A 74 -11.04 -1.22 0.78
CA THR A 74 -12.04 -0.66 -0.13
C THR A 74 -13.46 -0.86 0.40
N ARG A 75 -13.80 -2.07 0.86
CA ARG A 75 -15.13 -2.41 1.41
C ARG A 75 -15.51 -1.52 2.59
N TYR A 76 -14.56 -1.25 3.49
CA TYR A 76 -14.78 -0.45 4.70
C TYR A 76 -14.42 1.04 4.54
N ASN A 77 -14.13 1.50 3.32
CA ASN A 77 -13.75 2.88 3.02
C ASN A 77 -12.52 3.39 3.81
N ASP A 78 -11.60 2.51 4.16
CA ASP A 78 -10.33 2.88 4.80
C ASP A 78 -9.32 3.32 3.74
N ASN A 79 -9.42 4.58 3.33
CA ASN A 79 -8.53 5.15 2.33
C ASN A 79 -7.05 5.14 2.75
N ASN A 80 -6.75 5.21 4.05
CA ASN A 80 -5.37 5.22 4.54
C ASN A 80 -4.69 3.87 4.27
N TYR A 81 -5.34 2.77 4.66
CA TYR A 81 -4.81 1.44 4.40
C TYR A 81 -4.95 1.00 2.95
N LEU A 82 -5.97 1.48 2.23
CA LEU A 82 -6.10 1.28 0.80
C LEU A 82 -4.89 1.84 0.04
N LEU A 83 -4.51 3.10 0.32
CA LEU A 83 -3.32 3.72 -0.27
C LEU A 83 -2.04 2.97 0.11
N ARG A 84 -1.91 2.57 1.38
CA ARG A 84 -0.76 1.78 1.85
C ARG A 84 -0.61 0.45 1.11
N GLY A 85 -1.71 -0.28 0.93
CA GLY A 85 -1.72 -1.54 0.18
C GLY A 85 -1.32 -1.34 -1.29
N TYR A 86 -1.80 -0.27 -1.92
CA TYR A 86 -1.41 0.08 -3.28
C TYR A 86 0.07 0.44 -3.43
N TYR A 87 0.64 1.24 -2.54
CA TYR A 87 2.08 1.56 -2.60
C TYR A 87 2.94 0.31 -2.42
N LEU A 88 2.57 -0.61 -1.51
CA LEU A 88 3.29 -1.87 -1.36
C LEU A 88 3.19 -2.76 -2.60
N LEU A 89 2.04 -2.77 -3.29
CA LEU A 89 1.90 -3.47 -4.57
C LEU A 89 2.76 -2.83 -5.67
N ILE A 90 2.84 -1.50 -5.74
CA ILE A 90 3.74 -0.79 -6.65
C ILE A 90 5.18 -1.22 -6.39
N ASP A 91 5.65 -1.20 -5.15
CA ASP A 91 7.02 -1.59 -4.80
C ASP A 91 7.36 -3.02 -5.26
N ILE A 92 6.42 -3.96 -5.11
CA ILE A 92 6.61 -5.34 -5.57
C ILE A 92 6.60 -5.40 -7.09
N TYR A 93 5.67 -4.73 -7.75
CA TYR A 93 5.53 -4.78 -9.21
C TYR A 93 6.68 -4.06 -9.93
N GLU A 94 7.26 -3.00 -9.35
CA GLU A 94 8.50 -2.40 -9.84
C GLU A 94 9.65 -3.43 -9.82
N LYS A 95 9.82 -4.18 -8.72
CA LYS A 95 10.85 -5.22 -8.59
C LYS A 95 10.65 -6.39 -9.56
N LEU A 96 9.41 -6.64 -9.95
CA LEU A 96 9.04 -7.70 -10.89
C LEU A 96 8.95 -7.21 -12.34
N ASP A 97 9.31 -5.96 -12.63
CA ASP A 97 9.24 -5.33 -13.95
C ASP A 97 7.82 -5.35 -14.57
N LYS A 98 6.79 -5.32 -13.72
CA LYS A 98 5.38 -5.36 -14.12
C LYS A 98 4.82 -3.96 -14.38
N HIS A 99 5.32 -3.31 -15.43
CA HIS A 99 5.03 -1.89 -15.68
C HIS A 99 3.54 -1.56 -15.79
N LYS A 100 2.76 -2.43 -16.46
CA LYS A 100 1.32 -2.22 -16.64
C LYS A 100 0.60 -2.24 -15.30
N ASP A 101 0.94 -3.18 -14.42
CA ASP A 101 0.32 -3.28 -13.10
C ASP A 101 0.67 -2.06 -12.21
N VAL A 102 1.90 -1.52 -12.32
CA VAL A 102 2.29 -0.27 -11.65
C VAL A 102 1.44 0.91 -12.15
N GLU A 103 1.32 1.09 -13.46
CA GLU A 103 0.49 2.15 -14.05
C GLU A 103 -0.97 2.03 -13.61
N ASP A 104 -1.54 0.82 -13.67
CA ASP A 104 -2.93 0.56 -13.27
C ASP A 104 -3.17 0.93 -11.80
N ILE A 105 -2.22 0.67 -10.90
CA ILE A 105 -2.34 1.04 -9.48
C ILE A 105 -2.25 2.55 -9.30
N TYR A 106 -1.33 3.24 -9.95
CA TYR A 106 -1.26 4.71 -9.86
C TYR A 106 -2.57 5.36 -10.33
N PHE A 107 -3.22 4.84 -11.38
CA PHE A 107 -4.52 5.34 -11.80
C PHE A 107 -5.63 5.07 -10.76
N LYS A 108 -5.59 3.94 -10.04
CA LYS A 108 -6.50 3.69 -8.92
C LYS A 108 -6.28 4.69 -7.78
N ILE A 109 -5.02 4.97 -7.43
CA ILE A 109 -4.67 5.97 -6.41
C ILE A 109 -5.18 7.36 -6.83
N LEU A 110 -4.95 7.77 -8.10
CA LEU A 110 -5.47 9.03 -8.65
C LEU A 110 -6.98 9.14 -8.51
N GLY A 111 -7.72 8.06 -8.80
CA GLY A 111 -9.17 8.03 -8.62
C GLY A 111 -9.65 8.21 -7.17
N ILE A 112 -8.83 7.82 -6.19
CA ILE A 112 -9.14 8.02 -4.75
C ILE A 112 -8.89 9.48 -4.37
N VAL A 113 -7.70 10.00 -4.68
CA VAL A 113 -7.30 11.37 -4.30
C VAL A 113 -8.16 12.44 -4.99
N GLU A 114 -8.67 12.16 -6.19
CA GLU A 114 -9.64 13.01 -6.89
C GLU A 114 -10.96 13.13 -6.11
N LYS A 115 -11.51 12.00 -5.65
CA LYS A 115 -12.80 11.97 -4.94
C LYS A 115 -12.76 12.73 -3.63
N VAL A 116 -11.62 12.75 -2.95
CA VAL A 116 -11.42 13.48 -1.69
C VAL A 116 -10.99 14.94 -1.90
N ASN A 117 -10.90 15.41 -3.15
CA ASN A 117 -10.43 16.76 -3.52
C ASN A 117 -9.11 17.15 -2.84
N ASN A 118 -8.18 16.20 -2.69
CA ASN A 118 -6.90 16.44 -2.04
C ASN A 118 -5.82 16.76 -3.09
N SER A 119 -5.66 18.04 -3.40
CA SER A 119 -4.69 18.53 -4.39
C SER A 119 -3.24 18.16 -4.04
N CYS A 120 -2.87 18.17 -2.76
CA CYS A 120 -1.53 17.81 -2.31
C CYS A 120 -1.21 16.35 -2.55
N GLU A 121 -2.12 15.44 -2.18
CA GLU A 121 -1.91 14.00 -2.42
C GLU A 121 -1.91 13.71 -3.92
N LYS A 122 -2.80 14.34 -4.69
CA LYS A 122 -2.79 14.24 -6.16
C LYS A 122 -1.45 14.69 -6.77
N MET A 123 -0.89 15.81 -6.29
CA MET A 123 0.44 16.27 -6.68
C MET A 123 1.51 15.22 -6.37
N LYS A 124 1.54 14.67 -5.15
CA LYS A 124 2.52 13.64 -4.75
C LYS A 124 2.43 12.38 -5.63
N VAL A 125 1.23 11.98 -6.03
CA VAL A 125 1.02 10.83 -6.91
C VAL A 125 1.60 11.09 -8.31
N TYR A 126 1.42 12.29 -8.86
CA TYR A 126 2.06 12.66 -10.13
C TYR A 126 3.59 12.77 -10.04
N LEU A 127 4.13 13.24 -8.90
CA LEU A 127 5.57 13.21 -8.67
C LEU A 127 6.10 11.77 -8.62
N SER A 128 5.38 10.87 -7.95
CA SER A 128 5.73 9.44 -7.89
C SER A 128 5.72 8.80 -9.28
N LEU A 129 4.70 9.08 -10.11
CA LEU A 129 4.67 8.66 -11.52
C LEU A 129 5.85 9.24 -12.31
N THR A 130 6.20 10.50 -12.08
CA THR A 130 7.34 11.15 -12.74
C THR A 130 8.64 10.42 -12.41
N GLU A 131 8.91 10.18 -11.13
CA GLU A 131 10.08 9.45 -10.65
C GLU A 131 10.14 8.03 -11.21
N TYR A 132 9.00 7.34 -11.23
CA TYR A 132 8.88 6.02 -11.83
C TYR A 132 9.31 6.02 -13.31
N TYR A 133 8.78 6.92 -14.14
CA TYR A 133 9.16 6.97 -15.56
C TYR A 133 10.59 7.47 -15.80
N ILE A 134 11.16 8.30 -14.91
CA ILE A 134 12.58 8.64 -14.95
C ILE A 134 13.43 7.38 -14.77
N LYS A 135 13.11 6.51 -13.81
CA LYS A 135 13.81 5.23 -13.61
C LYS A 135 13.75 4.34 -14.85
N GLN A 136 12.65 4.40 -15.61
CA GLN A 136 12.47 3.67 -16.87
C GLN A 136 13.07 4.37 -18.09
N ASN A 137 13.78 5.49 -17.90
CA ASN A 137 14.31 6.33 -18.98
C ASN A 137 13.23 6.80 -19.99
N ASN A 138 11.96 6.83 -19.57
CA ASN A 138 10.84 7.28 -20.38
C ASN A 138 10.57 8.77 -20.12
N MET A 139 11.39 9.61 -20.74
CA MET A 139 11.37 11.05 -20.53
C MET A 139 10.07 11.71 -21.02
N GLU A 140 9.42 11.16 -22.05
CA GLU A 140 8.14 11.66 -22.56
C GLU A 140 7.05 11.57 -21.49
N LYS A 141 6.84 10.39 -20.92
CA LYS A 141 5.84 10.19 -19.86
C LYS A 141 6.24 10.92 -18.57
N ALA A 142 7.53 10.95 -18.22
CA ALA A 142 8.00 11.69 -17.06
C ALA A 142 7.66 13.19 -17.16
N LEU A 143 7.94 13.83 -18.30
CA LEU A 143 7.59 15.24 -18.53
C LEU A 143 6.09 15.48 -18.46
N LYS A 144 5.29 14.58 -19.06
CA LYS A 144 3.82 14.66 -19.00
C LYS A 144 3.32 14.70 -17.55
N TYR A 145 3.76 13.77 -16.69
CA TYR A 145 3.28 13.72 -15.31
C TYR A 145 3.86 14.84 -14.43
N LEU A 146 5.06 15.33 -14.75
CA LEU A 146 5.61 16.51 -14.09
C LEU A 146 4.77 17.76 -14.36
N GLU A 147 4.26 17.93 -15.59
CA GLU A 147 3.33 19.01 -15.92
C GLU A 147 2.00 18.88 -15.17
N GLU A 148 1.46 17.66 -15.07
CA GLU A 148 0.26 17.40 -14.25
C GLU A 148 0.49 17.72 -12.77
N SER A 149 1.64 17.35 -12.21
CA SER A 149 2.01 17.73 -10.85
C SER A 149 2.00 19.25 -10.64
N LYS A 150 2.57 20.03 -11.59
CA LYS A 150 2.62 21.50 -11.49
C LYS A 150 1.24 22.15 -11.51
N LYS A 151 0.27 21.57 -12.24
CA LYS A 151 -1.13 22.05 -12.25
C LYS A 151 -1.81 21.87 -10.88
N ASN A 152 -1.36 20.92 -10.08
CA ASN A 152 -1.95 20.56 -8.78
C ASN A 152 -1.16 21.13 -7.58
N ASN A 153 -0.27 22.11 -7.80
CA ASN A 153 0.66 22.64 -6.80
C ASN A 153 0.04 23.54 -5.71
N ARG A 154 -1.28 23.74 -5.71
CA ARG A 154 -1.97 24.56 -4.72
C ARG A 154 -2.43 23.69 -3.56
N CYS A 155 -1.55 23.56 -2.57
CA CYS A 155 -1.88 23.04 -1.26
C CYS A 155 -2.55 24.13 -0.43
N SER A 156 -3.82 23.93 -0.06
CA SER A 156 -4.54 24.76 0.91
C SER A 156 -4.36 24.23 2.33
#